data_AF-A0A967UKI3-F1
#
_entry.id   AF-A0A967UKI3-F1
#
_cell.length_a   1.000
_cell.length_b   1.000
_cell.length_c   1.000
_cell.angle_alpha   90.00
_cell.angle_beta   90.00
_cell.angle_gamma   90.00
#
_symmetry.space_group_name_H-M   'P 1'
#
loop_
_entity.id
_entity.type
_entity.pdbx_description
1 polymer ?
#
loop_
_entity_poly.entity_id
_entity_poly.type
_entity_poly.pdbx_seq_one_letter_code
_entity_poly.pdbx_strand_id
1 'polypeptide(L)' 'MIKGVLVDLSGTLYVGNEVIPGARGAVSGLKERGIPVRYLTNTSRSTRQDLFNKT' A
#
# COMPACT_ATOMS: atom_id res chain seq x y z
N MET A 1 16.16 6.97 -13.33
CA MET A 1 15.06 5.96 -13.43
C MET A 1 14.72 5.49 -12.01
N ILE A 2 13.43 5.33 -11.67
CA ILE A 2 13.00 4.88 -10.34
C ILE A 2 13.26 3.38 -10.21
N LYS A 3 13.95 2.95 -9.13
CA LYS A 3 14.32 1.55 -8.89
C LYS A 3 13.35 0.78 -7.98
N GLY A 4 12.42 1.48 -7.34
CA GLY A 4 11.43 0.90 -6.45
C GLY A 4 10.64 1.99 -5.72
N VAL A 5 9.50 1.61 -5.15
CA VAL A 5 8.62 2.51 -4.39
C VAL A 5 8.29 1.89 -3.05
N LEU A 6 8.42 2.71 -2.02
CA LEU A 6 7.97 2.46 -0.66
C LEU A 6 6.62 3.14 -0.47
N VAL A 7 5.58 2.35 -0.20
CA VAL A 7 4.19 2.83 -0.14
C VAL A 7 3.69 2.74 1.30
N ASP A 8 3.22 3.86 1.82
CA ASP A 8 2.52 3.91 3.09
C ASP A 8 1.11 3.27 2.99
N LEU A 9 0.50 2.88 4.12
CA LEU A 9 -0.82 2.26 4.14
C LEU A 9 -1.94 3.22 4.55
N SER A 10 -1.94 3.70 5.80
CA SER A 10 -3.05 4.47 6.37
C SER A 10 -2.96 5.94 5.97
N GLY A 11 -3.99 6.46 5.33
CA GLY A 11 -4.00 7.80 4.74
C GLY A 11 -3.42 7.86 3.31
N THR A 12 -2.88 6.73 2.83
CA THR A 12 -2.29 6.61 1.48
C THR A 12 -3.08 5.64 0.61
N LEU A 13 -3.31 4.40 1.08
CA LEU A 13 -4.10 3.40 0.36
C LEU A 13 -5.54 3.29 0.87
N TYR A 14 -5.76 3.57 2.15
CA TYR A 14 -7.07 3.53 2.79
C TYR A 14 -7.19 4.55 3.93
N VAL A 15 -8.42 4.89 4.30
CA VAL A 15 -8.73 5.60 5.55
C VAL A 15 -9.77 4.78 6.32
N GLY A 16 -9.43 4.34 7.52
CA GLY A 16 -10.27 3.40 8.26
C GLY A 16 -10.39 2.06 7.53
N ASN A 17 -11.59 1.74 7.06
CA ASN A 17 -11.90 0.54 6.26
C ASN A 17 -12.17 0.87 4.78
N GLU A 18 -12.09 2.14 4.39
CA GLU A 18 -12.40 2.57 3.04
C GLU A 18 -11.13 2.73 2.21
N VAL A 19 -11.12 2.15 1.01
CA VAL A 19 -10.00 2.32 0.08
C VAL A 19 -10.06 3.68 -0.58
N ILE A 20 -8.91 4.37 -0.62
CA ILE A 20 -8.81 5.67 -1.30
C ILE A 20 -9.02 5.46 -2.80
N PRO A 21 -9.91 6.23 -3.46
CA PRO A 21 -10.11 6.15 -4.90
C PRO A 21 -8.80 6.26 -5.69
N GLY A 22 -8.59 5.35 -6.65
CA GLY A 22 -7.38 5.30 -7.46
C GLY A 22 -6.17 4.60 -6.80
N ALA A 23 -6.20 4.31 -5.49
CA ALA A 23 -5.06 3.67 -4.81
C ALA A 23 -4.71 2.30 -5.40
N ARG A 24 -5.72 1.46 -5.67
CA ARG A 24 -5.51 0.16 -6.34
C ARG A 24 -4.88 0.33 -7.72
N GLY A 25 -5.39 1.27 -8.52
CA GLY A 25 -4.88 1.55 -9.86
C GLY A 25 -3.44 2.06 -9.85
N ALA A 26 -3.09 2.94 -8.91
CA ALA A 26 -1.72 3.43 -8.74
C ALA A 26 -0.72 2.30 -8.44
N VAL A 27 -1.07 1.42 -7.49
CA VAL A 27 -0.22 0.26 -7.15
C VAL A 27 -0.12 -0.72 -8.33
N SER A 28 -1.22 -0.99 -9.03
CA SER A 28 -1.21 -1.85 -10.23
C SER A 28 -0.33 -1.26 -11.33
N GLY A 29 -0.46 0.03 -11.63
CA GLY A 29 0.34 0.70 -12.65
C GLY A 29 1.84 0.70 -12.35
N LEU A 30 2.24 0.77 -11.06
CA LEU A 30 3.64 0.59 -10.67
C LEU A 30 4.13 -0.84 -10.95
N LYS A 31 3.33 -1.85 -10.61
CA LYS A 31 3.66 -3.26 -10.85
C LYS A 31 3.73 -3.60 -12.33
N GLU A 32 2.79 -3.11 -13.13
CA GLU A 32 2.75 -3.30 -14.59
C GLU A 32 3.98 -2.71 -15.28
N ARG A 33 4.52 -1.61 -14.74
CA ARG A 33 5.77 -0.99 -15.20
C ARG A 33 7.04 -1.71 -14.70
N GLY A 34 6.89 -2.84 -14.01
CA GLY A 34 8.02 -3.60 -13.45
C GLY A 34 8.72 -2.91 -12.28
N ILE A 35 8.10 -1.91 -11.65
CA ILE A 35 8.70 -1.19 -10.52
C ILE A 35 8.43 -1.98 -9.23
N PRO A 36 9.46 -2.41 -8.49
CA PRO A 36 9.27 -3.09 -7.22
C PRO A 36 8.55 -2.22 -6.20
N VAL A 37 7.51 -2.76 -5.56
CA VAL A 37 6.73 -2.08 -4.51
C VAL A 37 6.90 -2.82 -3.18
N ARG A 38 7.19 -2.07 -2.11
CA ARG A 38 7.10 -2.56 -0.73
C ARG A 38 6.21 -1.63 0.08
N TYR A 39 5.52 -2.21 1.06
CA TYR A 39 4.66 -1.47 1.96
C TYR A 39 5.36 -1.25 3.30
N LEU A 40 5.25 -0.03 3.82
CA LEU A 40 5.64 0.31 5.19
C LEU A 40 4.49 1.05 5.86
N THR A 41 4.43 1.03 7.17
CA THR A 41 3.44 1.80 7.92
C THR A 41 3.95 1.99 9.33
N ASN A 42 3.63 3.12 9.94
CA ASN A 42 4.02 3.42 11.33
C ASN A 42 2.99 2.91 12.36
N THR A 43 2.28 1.82 12.05
CA THR A 43 1.32 1.26 13.02
C THR A 43 2.02 0.35 14.02
N SER A 44 1.73 0.53 15.30
CA SER A 44 2.12 -0.36 16.39
C SER A 44 0.95 -1.20 16.92
N ARG A 45 -0.25 -1.02 16.36
CA ARG A 45 -1.51 -1.62 16.85
C ARG A 45 -1.94 -2.87 16.09
N SER A 46 -1.25 -3.20 15.00
CA SER A 46 -1.62 -4.30 14.12
C SER A 46 -0.36 -5.02 13.67
N THR A 47 -0.39 -6.34 13.71
CA THR A 47 0.70 -7.14 13.16
C THR A 47 0.68 -7.09 11.63
N ARG A 48 1.77 -7.54 11.01
CA ARG A 48 1.81 -7.69 9.55
C ARG A 48 0.71 -8.63 9.04
N GLN A 49 0.37 -9.67 9.80
CA GLN A 49 -0.68 -10.63 9.43
C GLN A 49 -2.07 -9.98 9.48
N ASP A 50 -2.34 -9.18 10.52
CA ASP A 50 -3.61 -8.46 10.65
C ASP A 50 -3.83 -7.51 9.46
N LEU A 51 -2.77 -6.77 9.07
CA LEU A 51 -2.82 -5.87 7.92
C LEU A 51 -3.01 -6.61 6.60
N PHE A 52 -2.44 -7.81 6.46
CA PHE A 52 -2.60 -8.63 5.26
C PHE A 52 -4.02 -9.21 5.13
N ASN A 53 -4.65 -9.54 6.25
CA ASN A 53 -6.00 -10.10 6.30
C ASN A 53 -7.10 -9.03 6.29
N LYS A 54 -6.74 -7.75 6.31
CA LYS A 54 -7.69 -6.64 6.30
C LYS A 54 -8.48 -6.64 4.98
N THR A 55 -9.80 -6.79 5.09
CA THR A 55 -10.74 -6.91 3.97
C THR A 55 -11.02 -5.57 3.32
#